data_AF-A0A6V7K2S4-F1
#
_entry.id   AF-A0A6V7K2S4-F1
#
_cell.length_a   1.000
_cell.length_b   1.000
_cell.length_c   1.000
_cell.angle_alpha   90.00
_cell.angle_beta   90.00
_cell.angle_gamma   90.00
#
_symmetry.space_group_name_H-M   'P 1'
#
loop_
_entity.id
_entity.type
_entity.pdbx_description
1 polymer ?
#
loop_
_entity_poly.entity_id
_entity_poly.type
_entity_poly.pdbx_seq_one_letter_code
_entity_poly.pdbx_strand_id
1 'polypeptide(L)'
;SNESDVEFIESKIENLRKKAIEDPDNKYCLMCTVRPKDGAFAHGTNLHICCCYKCAVKTWKTTKYCPICNRKVTNVFKVFIV
;
A
#
# COMPACT_ATOMS: atom_id res chain seq x y z
N SER A 1 -31.49 -12.76 13.34
CA SER A 1 -30.06 -13.07 13.22
C SER A 1 -29.59 -13.54 14.58
N ASN A 2 -28.92 -14.67 14.61
CA ASN A 2 -28.67 -15.45 15.82
C ASN A 2 -27.40 -14.88 16.46
N GLU A 3 -27.34 -14.79 17.77
CA GLU A 3 -26.16 -14.25 18.49
C GLU A 3 -24.87 -15.05 18.14
N SER A 4 -25.01 -16.35 17.89
CA SER A 4 -23.95 -17.24 17.40
C SER A 4 -23.40 -16.87 16.01
N ASP A 5 -24.25 -16.34 15.13
CA ASP A 5 -23.84 -15.97 13.77
C ASP A 5 -23.02 -14.67 13.80
N VAL A 6 -23.37 -13.76 14.70
CA VAL A 6 -22.64 -12.50 14.91
C VAL A 6 -21.24 -12.79 15.43
N GLU A 7 -21.12 -13.66 16.44
CA GLU A 7 -19.83 -14.05 17.01
C GLU A 7 -18.92 -14.77 15.99
N PHE A 8 -19.50 -15.62 15.14
CA PHE A 8 -18.78 -16.25 14.04
C PHE A 8 -18.27 -15.23 13.01
N ILE A 9 -19.08 -14.22 12.65
CA ILE A 9 -18.67 -13.17 11.72
C ILE A 9 -17.56 -12.30 12.32
N GLU A 10 -17.67 -11.88 13.57
CA GLU A 10 -16.65 -11.07 14.25
C GLU A 10 -15.31 -11.81 14.33
N SER A 11 -15.33 -13.08 14.71
CA SER A 11 -14.10 -13.90 14.73
C SER A 11 -13.46 -14.03 13.35
N LYS A 12 -14.27 -14.13 12.28
CA LYS A 12 -13.78 -14.18 10.90
C LYS A 12 -13.17 -12.85 10.46
N ILE A 13 -13.79 -11.73 10.82
CA ILE A 13 -13.27 -10.37 10.55
C ILE A 13 -11.91 -10.18 11.24
N GLU A 14 -11.80 -10.58 12.50
CA GLU A 14 -10.56 -10.45 13.27
C GLU A 14 -9.42 -11.28 12.65
N ASN A 15 -9.72 -12.52 12.23
CA ASN A 15 -8.75 -13.36 11.55
C ASN A 15 -8.30 -12.78 10.19
N LEU A 16 -9.20 -12.18 9.42
CA LEU A 16 -8.86 -11.52 8.16
C LEU A 16 -7.96 -10.29 8.39
N ARG A 17 -8.21 -9.51 9.45
CA ARG A 17 -7.38 -8.37 9.83
C ARG A 17 -5.96 -8.80 10.21
N LYS A 18 -5.83 -9.83 11.05
CA LYS A 18 -4.52 -10.39 11.42
C LYS A 18 -3.73 -10.85 10.19
N LYS A 19 -4.38 -11.58 9.28
CA LYS A 19 -3.76 -12.04 8.05
C LYS A 19 -3.26 -10.90 7.15
N ALA A 20 -3.98 -9.77 7.09
CA ALA A 20 -3.57 -8.62 6.28
C ALA A 20 -2.34 -7.88 6.84
N ILE A 21 -2.18 -7.88 8.18
CA ILE A 21 -1.03 -7.27 8.86
C ILE A 21 0.22 -8.15 8.70
N GLU A 22 0.04 -9.46 8.76
CA GLU A 22 1.14 -10.44 8.68
C GLU A 22 1.48 -10.88 7.25
N ASP A 23 0.84 -10.30 6.23
CA ASP A 23 1.02 -10.69 4.84
C ASP A 23 2.50 -10.50 4.40
N PRO A 24 3.27 -11.59 4.24
CA PRO A 24 4.68 -11.53 3.89
C PRO A 24 4.91 -11.00 2.47
N ASP A 25 3.89 -11.05 1.61
CA ASP A 25 3.93 -10.58 0.23
C ASP A 25 3.59 -9.09 0.14
N ASN A 26 2.94 -8.53 1.16
CA ASN A 26 2.64 -7.10 1.28
C ASN A 26 3.91 -6.23 1.39
N LYS A 27 5.09 -6.82 1.54
CA LYS A 27 6.37 -6.08 1.48
C LYS A 27 6.81 -5.74 0.06
N TYR A 28 6.28 -6.41 -0.97
CA TYR A 28 6.74 -6.24 -2.35
C TYR A 28 5.94 -5.23 -3.16
N CYS A 29 6.61 -4.61 -4.11
CA CYS A 29 6.07 -3.59 -4.99
C CYS A 29 4.87 -4.11 -5.79
N LEU A 30 3.71 -3.46 -5.69
CA LEU A 30 2.48 -3.87 -6.40
C LEU A 30 2.61 -3.86 -7.93
N MET A 31 3.57 -3.12 -8.50
CA MET A 31 3.74 -3.00 -9.95
C MET A 31 4.71 -4.00 -10.57
N CYS A 32 5.68 -4.49 -9.81
CA CYS A 32 6.72 -5.37 -10.36
C CYS A 32 6.95 -6.62 -9.55
N THR A 33 6.33 -6.73 -8.37
CA THR A 33 6.33 -7.89 -7.45
C THR A 33 7.70 -8.45 -7.07
N VAL A 34 8.79 -7.75 -7.42
CA VAL A 34 10.18 -8.20 -7.22
C VAL A 34 10.91 -7.41 -6.15
N ARG A 35 10.72 -6.07 -6.13
CA ARG A 35 11.45 -5.17 -5.22
C ARG A 35 10.61 -4.78 -4.01
N PRO A 36 11.22 -4.45 -2.86
CA PRO A 36 10.49 -3.98 -1.69
C PRO A 36 9.77 -2.66 -1.99
N LYS A 37 8.75 -2.36 -1.18
CA LYS A 37 8.07 -1.06 -1.21
C LYS A 37 8.94 0.01 -0.54
N ASP A 38 9.73 0.70 -1.34
CA ASP A 38 10.61 1.80 -0.92
C ASP A 38 10.36 3.11 -1.70
N GLY A 39 9.29 3.19 -2.50
CA GLY A 39 8.91 4.39 -3.25
C GLY A 39 7.69 5.07 -2.66
N ALA A 40 7.82 6.37 -2.33
CA ALA A 40 6.74 7.19 -1.79
C ALA A 40 6.28 8.26 -2.80
N PHE A 41 4.97 8.33 -3.04
CA PHE A 41 4.34 9.41 -3.80
C PHE A 41 3.85 10.51 -2.86
N ALA A 42 4.50 11.67 -2.85
CA ALA A 42 4.11 12.79 -1.99
C ALA A 42 3.11 13.73 -2.68
N HIS A 43 2.08 14.15 -1.94
CA HIS A 43 1.11 15.16 -2.36
C HIS A 43 0.45 15.81 -1.13
N GLY A 44 0.51 17.15 -1.05
CA GLY A 44 0.11 17.88 0.16
C GLY A 44 0.96 17.46 1.36
N THR A 45 0.29 17.07 2.46
CA THR A 45 0.91 16.58 3.70
C THR A 45 0.99 15.06 3.79
N ASN A 46 0.56 14.35 2.74
CA ASN A 46 0.44 12.89 2.76
C ASN A 46 1.39 12.22 1.76
N LEU A 47 1.71 10.95 2.03
CA LEU A 47 2.47 10.11 1.13
C LEU A 47 1.85 8.71 1.04
N HIS A 48 1.92 8.09 -0.15
CA HIS A 48 1.55 6.69 -0.33
C HIS A 48 2.77 5.85 -0.73
N ILE A 49 3.03 4.79 0.03
CA ILE A 49 4.06 3.79 -0.25
C ILE A 49 3.36 2.52 -0.74
N CYS A 50 3.41 2.27 -2.05
CA CYS A 50 2.73 1.13 -2.66
C CYS A 50 3.59 0.38 -3.68
N CYS A 51 4.74 0.92 -4.06
CA CYS A 51 5.64 0.33 -5.04
C CYS A 51 7.10 0.65 -4.70
N CYS A 52 8.03 0.01 -5.41
CA CYS A 52 9.45 0.32 -5.28
C CYS A 52 9.77 1.68 -5.92
N TYR A 53 10.87 2.30 -5.51
CA TYR A 53 11.29 3.62 -5.98
C TYR A 53 11.46 3.68 -7.50
N LYS A 54 12.02 2.63 -8.13
CA LYS A 54 12.14 2.55 -9.60
C LYS A 54 10.77 2.62 -10.30
N CYS A 55 9.78 1.92 -9.77
CA CYS A 55 8.42 1.95 -10.30
C CYS A 55 7.76 3.31 -10.02
N ALA A 56 7.95 3.87 -8.83
CA ALA A 56 7.40 5.17 -8.46
C ALA A 56 7.90 6.29 -9.38
N VAL A 57 9.21 6.34 -9.68
CA VAL A 57 9.80 7.31 -10.62
C VAL A 57 9.23 7.11 -12.03
N LYS A 58 9.08 5.86 -12.50
CA LYS A 58 8.47 5.58 -13.80
C LYS A 58 7.04 6.11 -13.85
N THR A 59 6.21 5.76 -12.87
CA THR A 59 4.83 6.23 -12.77
C THR A 59 4.74 7.75 -12.73
N TRP A 60 5.57 8.42 -11.93
CA TRP A 60 5.56 9.88 -11.87
C TRP A 60 6.01 10.55 -13.16
N LYS A 61 6.94 9.96 -13.92
CA LYS A 61 7.31 10.47 -15.25
C LYS A 61 6.17 10.30 -16.27
N THR A 62 5.41 9.22 -16.20
CA THR A 62 4.33 8.93 -17.16
C THR A 62 3.02 9.63 -16.84
N THR A 63 2.55 9.57 -15.60
CA THR A 63 1.20 10.06 -15.24
C THR A 63 1.23 11.36 -14.45
N LYS A 64 2.24 11.57 -13.59
CA LYS A 64 2.29 12.64 -12.57
C LYS A 64 1.22 12.52 -11.46
N TYR A 65 0.47 11.42 -11.40
CA TYR A 65 -0.59 11.17 -10.41
C TYR A 65 -0.30 9.96 -9.54
N CYS A 66 -0.76 10.01 -8.29
CA CYS A 66 -0.62 8.93 -7.33
C CYS A 66 -1.56 7.77 -7.72
N PRO A 67 -1.06 6.53 -7.85
CA PRO A 67 -1.88 5.38 -8.28
C PRO A 67 -2.91 4.94 -7.23
N ILE A 68 -2.80 5.40 -5.98
CA ILE A 68 -3.70 5.01 -4.88
C ILE A 68 -4.89 5.95 -4.75
N CYS A 69 -4.68 7.25 -4.91
CA CYS A 69 -5.70 8.27 -4.61
C CYS A 69 -5.94 9.26 -5.75
N ASN A 70 -5.26 9.07 -6.88
CA ASN A 70 -5.35 9.92 -8.08
C ASN A 70 -5.11 11.43 -7.84
N ARG A 71 -4.34 11.79 -6.81
CA ARG A 71 -3.89 13.17 -6.58
C ARG A 71 -2.58 13.46 -7.33
N LYS A 72 -2.41 14.71 -7.76
CA LYS A 72 -1.19 15.16 -8.46
C LYS A 72 0.01 15.09 -7.51
N VAL A 73 1.05 14.37 -7.93
CA VAL A 73 2.25 14.12 -7.13
C VAL A 73 3.22 15.28 -7.28
N THR A 74 3.61 15.87 -6.17
CA THR A 74 4.61 16.95 -6.13
C THR A 74 6.02 16.41 -6.23
N ASN A 75 6.30 15.29 -5.56
CA ASN A 75 7.62 14.64 -5.58
C ASN A 75 7.54 13.12 -5.32
N VAL A 76 8.59 12.41 -5.68
CA VAL A 76 8.77 10.98 -5.37
C VAL A 76 10.04 10.78 -4.54
N PHE A 77 9.92 10.09 -3.41
CA PHE A 77 11.03 9.82 -2.50
C PHE A 77 11.38 8.34 -2.44
N LYS A 78 12.67 8.05 -2.21
CA LYS A 78 13.12 6.74 -1.80
C LYS A 78 13.09 6.68 -0.27
N VAL A 79 12.40 5.70 0.30
CA VAL A 79 12.23 5.53 1.74
C VAL A 79 13.25 4.51 2.24
N PHE A 80 13.90 4.81 3.36
CA PHE A 80 14.76 3.90 4.10
C PHE A 80 14.11 3.63 5.45
N ILE A 81 13.84 2.36 5.76
CA ILE A 81 13.31 1.94 7.06
C ILE A 81 14.51 1.49 7.88
N VAL A 82 14.68 2.09 9.06
CA VAL A 82 15.76 1.81 10.01
C VAL A 82 15.22 1.14 11.27
#